data_AF-A0A7S3T143-F1
#
_entry.id   AF-A0A7S3T143-F1
#
_cell.length_a   1.000
_cell.length_b   1.000
_cell.length_c   1.000
_cell.angle_alpha   90.00
_cell.angle_beta   90.00
_cell.angle_gamma   90.00
#
_symmetry.space_group_name_H-M   'P 1'
#
loop_
_entity.id
_entity.type
_entity.pdbx_description
1 polymer ?
#
loop_
_entity_poly.entity_id
_entity_poly.type
_entity_poly.pdbx_seq_one_letter_code
_entity_poly.pdbx_strand_id
1 'polypeptide(L)'
;ISAVGGTGSIYTYYGPKEKKFASLTKSFIGADLKSIMPALGLGEEPIPLWWTSDFINSSPPGTDAKDEKWIVGEFNCSCVGISKCLPAYCKDDTPNACFTDIPKKDLAEVKKMGDLVGKKALSILFAESKKKFKGAEAGEYRSGEPVDVSSLTRTCKDDLGLMPQPIKPKFKTALVGIYVRSAPYGGSDKSSNGHRYDSIPFANGIITAGMSCQLIQYVHDEHAKFFEVCKGFDALIVRCNPGQIKQDGGDQGK
;
A
#
# COMPACT_ATOMS: atom_id res chain seq x y z
N ILE A 1 -1.88 -5.80 7.50
CA ILE A 1 -2.71 -6.23 8.66
C ILE A 1 -3.86 -5.24 8.80
N SER A 2 -5.10 -5.73 8.74
CA SER A 2 -6.28 -4.95 9.10
C SER A 2 -6.38 -4.98 10.63
N ALA A 3 -5.88 -3.93 11.29
CA ALA A 3 -6.09 -3.75 12.71
C ALA A 3 -7.18 -2.70 12.87
N VAL A 4 -8.41 -3.16 13.12
CA VAL A 4 -9.45 -2.27 13.63
C VAL A 4 -9.02 -1.91 15.06
N GLY A 5 -8.53 -0.68 15.25
CA GLY A 5 -8.22 -0.19 16.58
C GLY A 5 -9.47 -0.19 17.46
N GLY A 6 -9.31 -0.47 18.75
CA GLY A 6 -10.39 -0.31 19.74
C GLY A 6 -11.26 -1.55 20.02
N THR A 7 -10.96 -2.73 19.46
CA THR A 7 -11.75 -3.95 19.70
C THR A 7 -11.39 -4.69 20.99
N GLY A 8 -10.31 -4.31 21.69
CA GLY A 8 -9.79 -5.06 22.85
C GLY A 8 -9.16 -6.42 22.51
N SER A 9 -8.98 -6.73 21.21
CA SER A 9 -8.39 -7.99 20.77
C SER A 9 -6.89 -8.06 21.09
N ILE A 10 -6.44 -9.22 21.58
CA ILE A 10 -5.02 -9.54 21.76
C ILE A 10 -4.50 -10.16 20.45
N TYR A 11 -3.51 -9.52 19.84
CA TYR A 11 -2.93 -9.96 18.59
C TYR A 11 -1.64 -10.75 18.82
N THR A 12 -1.58 -11.96 18.27
CA THR A 12 -0.35 -12.76 18.19
C THR A 12 0.18 -12.73 16.76
N TYR A 13 1.48 -12.55 16.61
CA TYR A 13 2.14 -12.45 15.32
C TYR A 13 2.95 -13.71 15.05
N TYR A 14 2.73 -14.31 13.88
CA TYR A 14 3.44 -15.49 13.43
C TYR A 14 4.19 -15.19 12.14
N GLY A 15 5.41 -15.74 12.03
CA GLY A 15 6.20 -15.62 10.81
C GLY A 15 5.66 -16.54 9.69
N PRO A 16 6.04 -16.30 8.43
CA PRO A 16 5.57 -17.09 7.29
C PRO A 16 6.03 -18.56 7.29
N LYS A 17 6.89 -18.95 8.24
CA LYS A 17 7.40 -20.33 8.42
C LYS A 17 6.87 -20.98 9.71
N GLU A 18 5.86 -20.38 10.34
CA GLU A 18 5.24 -20.95 11.55
C GLU A 18 4.69 -22.35 11.26
N LYS A 19 5.13 -23.34 12.04
CA LYS A 19 4.74 -24.75 11.85
C LYS A 19 3.25 -24.94 12.09
N LYS A 20 2.68 -24.23 13.06
CA LYS A 20 1.25 -24.30 13.38
C LYS A 20 0.36 -23.99 12.17
N PHE A 21 0.75 -23.05 11.32
CA PHE A 21 -0.02 -22.63 10.14
C PHE A 21 0.59 -23.12 8.82
N ALA A 22 1.47 -24.12 8.86
CA ALA A 22 2.14 -24.61 7.66
C ALA A 22 1.17 -25.22 6.64
N SER A 23 0.16 -25.96 7.10
CA SER A 23 -0.88 -26.55 6.24
C SER A 23 -1.69 -25.47 5.52
N LEU A 24 -2.17 -24.48 6.27
CA LEU A 24 -2.86 -23.29 5.75
C LEU A 24 -2.00 -22.55 4.72
N THR A 25 -0.79 -22.17 5.11
CA THR A 25 0.12 -21.37 4.26
C THR A 25 0.45 -22.09 2.97
N LYS A 26 0.73 -23.40 3.04
CA LYS A 26 1.06 -24.23 1.87
C LYS A 26 -0.13 -24.35 0.92
N SER A 27 -1.32 -24.66 1.45
CA SER A 27 -2.53 -24.86 0.66
C SER A 27 -2.96 -23.55 0.00
N PHE A 28 -3.00 -22.48 0.78
CA PHE A 28 -3.40 -21.16 0.30
C PHE A 28 -2.45 -20.64 -0.78
N ILE A 29 -1.14 -20.59 -0.52
CA ILE A 29 -0.18 -20.03 -1.49
C ILE A 29 -0.02 -20.94 -2.72
N GLY A 30 -0.04 -22.26 -2.53
CA GLY A 30 0.23 -23.22 -3.59
C GLY A 30 -0.94 -23.50 -4.53
N ALA A 31 -2.17 -23.46 -4.00
CA ALA A 31 -3.39 -23.83 -4.70
C ALA A 31 -4.39 -22.68 -4.74
N ASP A 32 -4.90 -22.26 -3.57
CA ASP A 32 -6.10 -21.40 -3.49
C ASP A 32 -5.87 -19.97 -3.99
N LEU A 33 -4.66 -19.44 -3.82
CA LEU A 33 -4.34 -18.06 -4.22
C LEU A 33 -4.58 -17.81 -5.71
N LYS A 34 -4.45 -18.85 -6.55
CA LYS A 34 -4.69 -18.76 -8.00
C LYS A 34 -6.16 -18.67 -8.37
N SER A 35 -7.07 -19.09 -7.48
CA SER A 35 -8.51 -19.03 -7.73
C SER A 35 -9.16 -17.72 -7.28
N ILE A 36 -8.47 -16.92 -6.44
CA ILE A 36 -9.02 -15.66 -5.91
C ILE A 36 -9.38 -14.68 -7.03
N MET A 37 -8.41 -14.30 -7.87
CA MET A 37 -8.65 -13.29 -8.91
C MET A 37 -9.72 -13.74 -9.92
N PRO A 38 -9.71 -14.99 -10.43
CA PRO A 38 -10.82 -15.52 -11.24
C PRO A 38 -12.18 -15.49 -10.54
N ALA A 39 -12.25 -15.85 -9.25
CA ALA A 39 -13.50 -15.82 -8.49
C ALA A 39 -14.07 -14.41 -8.30
N LEU A 40 -13.21 -13.39 -8.36
CA LEU A 40 -13.59 -11.97 -8.34
C LEU A 40 -13.94 -11.40 -9.74
N GLY A 41 -13.90 -12.23 -10.80
CA GLY A 41 -14.10 -11.78 -12.18
C GLY A 41 -12.91 -11.00 -12.75
N LEU A 42 -11.74 -11.07 -12.08
CA LEU A 42 -10.52 -10.35 -12.40
C LEU A 42 -9.38 -11.32 -12.77
N GLY A 43 -9.71 -12.47 -13.38
CA GLY A 43 -8.74 -13.55 -13.63
C GLY A 43 -7.54 -13.17 -14.51
N GLU A 44 -7.71 -12.17 -15.37
CA GLU A 44 -6.65 -11.62 -16.23
C GLU A 44 -5.79 -10.55 -15.52
N GLU A 45 -6.24 -10.05 -14.37
CA GLU A 45 -5.52 -9.06 -13.57
C GLU A 45 -4.57 -9.73 -12.58
N PRO A 46 -3.38 -9.16 -12.34
CA PRO A 46 -2.47 -9.67 -11.33
C PRO A 46 -3.04 -9.47 -9.92
N ILE A 47 -2.62 -10.32 -8.99
CA ILE A 47 -2.86 -10.10 -7.56
C ILE A 47 -2.26 -8.75 -7.15
N PRO A 48 -2.97 -7.93 -6.33
CA PRO A 48 -2.48 -6.65 -5.86
C PRO A 48 -1.07 -6.71 -5.24
N LEU A 49 -0.32 -5.61 -5.31
CA LEU A 49 1.03 -5.52 -4.74
C LEU A 49 1.03 -5.68 -3.21
N TRP A 50 -0.03 -5.23 -2.55
CA TRP A 50 -0.19 -5.24 -1.11
C TRP A 50 -1.63 -5.60 -0.76
N TRP A 51 -1.81 -6.68 0.00
CA TRP A 51 -3.12 -7.21 0.34
C TRP A 51 -3.06 -8.06 1.62
N THR A 52 -4.23 -8.36 2.17
CA THR A 52 -4.44 -9.35 3.23
C THR A 52 -5.61 -10.25 2.88
N SER A 53 -5.59 -11.44 3.46
CA SER A 53 -6.72 -12.36 3.48
C SER A 53 -6.97 -12.75 4.92
N ASP A 54 -8.22 -12.62 5.36
CA ASP A 54 -8.63 -12.95 6.71
C ASP A 54 -9.25 -14.35 6.70
N PHE A 55 -8.78 -15.21 7.61
CA PHE A 55 -9.18 -16.61 7.66
C PHE A 55 -9.95 -16.91 8.94
N ILE A 56 -11.01 -17.69 8.78
CA ILE A 56 -11.81 -18.25 9.88
C ILE A 56 -11.54 -19.75 9.92
N ASN A 57 -11.11 -20.27 11.07
CA ASN A 57 -11.00 -21.71 11.28
C ASN A 57 -12.42 -22.29 11.40
N SER A 58 -12.79 -23.16 10.47
CA SER A 58 -14.10 -23.81 10.42
C SER A 58 -14.07 -25.24 10.96
N SER A 59 -12.95 -25.70 11.51
CA SER A 59 -12.83 -27.04 12.09
C SER A 59 -13.36 -27.11 13.52
N PRO A 60 -13.85 -28.27 13.97
CA PRO A 60 -14.24 -28.48 15.36
C PRO A 60 -13.10 -28.19 16.35
N PRO A 61 -13.40 -27.68 17.56
CA PRO A 61 -12.39 -27.50 18.60
C PRO A 61 -11.61 -28.79 18.88
N GLY A 62 -10.29 -28.67 18.98
CA GLY A 62 -9.39 -29.82 19.20
C GLY A 62 -8.92 -30.53 17.93
N THR A 63 -9.33 -30.06 16.73
CA THR A 63 -8.77 -30.57 15.47
C THR A 63 -7.26 -30.29 15.41
N ASP A 64 -6.48 -31.29 15.01
CA ASP A 64 -5.04 -31.12 14.79
C ASP A 64 -4.77 -30.03 13.75
N ALA A 65 -3.79 -29.15 13.99
CA ALA A 65 -3.50 -28.00 13.12
C ALA A 65 -3.24 -28.35 11.64
N LYS A 66 -2.76 -29.57 11.36
CA LYS A 66 -2.54 -30.07 10.00
C LYS A 66 -3.85 -30.38 9.25
N ASP A 67 -4.91 -30.71 9.99
CA ASP A 67 -6.23 -31.14 9.51
C ASP A 67 -7.29 -30.02 9.64
N GLU A 68 -6.89 -28.84 10.13
CA GLU A 68 -7.75 -27.67 10.20
C GLU A 68 -8.18 -27.18 8.81
N LYS A 69 -9.46 -26.82 8.68
CA LYS A 69 -10.03 -26.17 7.51
C LYS A 69 -10.18 -24.69 7.81
N TRP A 70 -9.68 -23.87 6.90
CA TRP A 70 -9.69 -22.42 7.03
C TRP A 70 -10.43 -21.83 5.83
N ILE A 71 -11.37 -20.94 6.10
CA ILE A 71 -12.20 -20.28 5.10
C ILE A 71 -11.76 -18.81 5.01
N VAL A 72 -11.55 -18.31 3.80
CA VAL A 72 -11.32 -16.88 3.56
C VAL A 72 -12.63 -16.14 3.77
N GLY A 73 -12.67 -15.25 4.76
CA GLY A 73 -13.81 -14.37 5.01
C GLY A 73 -13.71 -13.03 4.28
N GLU A 74 -12.50 -12.48 4.18
CA GLU A 74 -12.25 -11.18 3.52
C GLU A 74 -10.93 -11.22 2.75
N PHE A 75 -10.92 -10.65 1.54
CA PHE A 75 -9.71 -10.31 0.79
C PHE A 75 -9.67 -8.79 0.59
N ASN A 76 -8.61 -8.13 1.04
CA ASN A 76 -8.54 -6.67 1.10
C ASN A 76 -7.21 -6.14 0.57
N CYS A 77 -7.27 -5.07 -0.23
CA CYS A 77 -6.09 -4.32 -0.70
C CYS A 77 -6.21 -2.79 -0.55
N SER A 78 -7.34 -2.27 -0.05
CA SER A 78 -7.63 -0.83 0.03
C SER A 78 -7.23 -0.21 1.37
N CYS A 79 -7.56 -0.87 2.47
CA CYS A 79 -7.37 -0.35 3.83
C CYS A 79 -6.22 -1.02 4.60
N VAL A 80 -5.48 -1.90 3.93
CA VAL A 80 -4.40 -2.66 4.56
C VAL A 80 -3.21 -1.76 4.84
N GLY A 81 -2.71 -1.77 6.07
CA GLY A 81 -1.49 -1.05 6.41
C GLY A 81 -0.42 -1.86 7.13
N ILE A 82 0.72 -1.20 7.36
CA ILE A 82 1.82 -1.69 8.19
C ILE A 82 1.49 -1.40 9.65
N SER A 83 1.11 -2.40 10.44
CA SER A 83 0.69 -2.20 11.85
C SER A 83 1.74 -1.54 12.72
N LYS A 84 3.02 -1.76 12.40
CA LYS A 84 4.15 -1.11 13.08
C LYS A 84 4.19 0.41 12.91
N CYS A 85 3.42 0.95 11.95
CA CYS A 85 3.26 2.39 11.73
C CYS A 85 2.05 2.99 12.48
N LEU A 86 1.25 2.18 13.21
CA LEU A 86 0.09 2.69 13.98
C LEU A 86 0.43 3.78 15.01
N PRO A 87 1.65 3.88 15.58
CA PRO A 87 2.00 5.03 16.43
C PRO A 87 2.06 6.37 15.69
N ALA A 88 2.19 6.37 14.35
CA ALA A 88 2.15 7.57 13.51
C ALA A 88 0.73 7.99 13.11
N TYR A 89 -0.30 7.27 13.57
CA TYR A 89 -1.70 7.52 13.25
C TYR A 89 -2.34 8.45 14.29
N CYS A 90 -2.93 9.57 13.84
CA CYS A 90 -3.58 10.55 14.71
C CYS A 90 -4.84 10.00 15.37
N LYS A 91 -4.98 10.28 16.66
CA LYS A 91 -6.18 10.00 17.47
C LYS A 91 -6.46 11.18 18.39
N ASP A 92 -7.57 11.14 19.12
CA ASP A 92 -7.93 12.19 20.07
C ASP A 92 -6.85 12.41 21.15
N ASP A 93 -6.19 11.35 21.60
CA ASP A 93 -5.10 11.42 22.59
C ASP A 93 -3.71 11.73 21.99
N THR A 94 -3.57 11.62 20.67
CA THR A 94 -2.32 11.77 19.93
C THR A 94 -2.55 12.57 18.63
N PRO A 95 -3.07 13.81 18.72
CA PRO A 95 -3.54 14.57 17.56
C PRO A 95 -2.41 15.01 16.62
N ASN A 96 -1.18 15.00 17.10
CA ASN A 96 0.01 15.41 16.35
C ASN A 96 0.85 14.22 15.86
N ALA A 97 0.37 12.99 16.01
CA ALA A 97 1.11 11.79 15.63
C ALA A 97 1.61 11.85 14.18
N CYS A 98 2.86 11.47 13.97
CA CYS A 98 3.57 11.60 12.72
C CYS A 98 4.60 10.48 12.53
N PHE A 99 5.29 10.48 11.39
CA PHE A 99 6.23 9.41 11.04
C PHE A 99 7.30 9.15 12.11
N THR A 100 7.75 10.17 12.83
CA THR A 100 8.79 10.02 13.87
C THR A 100 8.29 9.38 15.16
N ASP A 101 6.97 9.22 15.32
CA ASP A 101 6.37 8.53 16.48
C ASP A 101 6.41 7.01 16.33
N ILE A 102 6.81 6.49 15.17
CA ILE A 102 7.09 5.05 15.00
C ILE A 102 8.26 4.67 15.91
N PRO A 103 8.08 3.68 16.83
CA PRO A 103 9.12 3.29 17.75
C PRO A 103 10.39 2.84 17.02
N LYS A 104 11.56 3.28 17.50
CA LYS A 104 12.85 2.93 16.88
C LYS A 104 13.05 1.43 16.68
N LYS A 105 12.56 0.62 17.63
CA LYS A 105 12.61 -0.85 17.58
C LYS A 105 11.84 -1.45 16.40
N ASP A 106 10.83 -0.75 15.90
CA ASP A 106 9.94 -1.21 14.84
C ASP A 106 10.36 -0.71 13.45
N LEU A 107 11.22 0.33 13.37
CA LEU A 107 11.67 0.93 12.11
C LEU A 107 12.36 -0.06 11.15
N ALA A 108 13.11 -1.04 11.68
CA ALA A 108 13.76 -2.06 10.86
C ALA A 108 12.73 -2.95 10.12
N GLU A 109 11.64 -3.30 10.81
CA GLU A 109 10.55 -4.09 10.22
C GLU A 109 9.75 -3.26 9.23
N VAL A 110 9.41 -2.01 9.59
CA VAL A 110 8.74 -1.06 8.71
C VAL A 110 9.52 -0.86 7.40
N LYS A 111 10.83 -0.63 7.50
CA LYS A 111 11.70 -0.51 6.33
C LYS A 111 11.71 -1.79 5.51
N LYS A 112 11.85 -2.95 6.14
CA LYS A 112 11.83 -4.25 5.45
C LYS A 112 10.54 -4.44 4.63
N MET A 113 9.39 -4.07 5.18
CA MET A 113 8.12 -4.16 4.46
C MET A 113 8.07 -3.20 3.25
N GLY A 114 8.50 -1.96 3.42
CA GLY A 114 8.63 -0.99 2.32
C GLY A 114 9.57 -1.50 1.22
N ASP A 115 10.77 -1.95 1.59
CA ASP A 115 11.78 -2.46 0.66
C ASP A 115 11.25 -3.66 -0.16
N LEU A 116 10.47 -4.56 0.46
CA LEU A 116 9.84 -5.69 -0.23
C LEU A 116 8.83 -5.21 -1.29
N VAL A 117 7.99 -4.23 -0.94
CA VAL A 117 7.05 -3.61 -1.88
C VAL A 117 7.79 -2.95 -3.02
N GLY A 118 8.85 -2.17 -2.75
CA GLY A 118 9.69 -1.56 -3.78
C GLY A 118 10.35 -2.56 -4.71
N LYS A 119 10.93 -3.63 -4.16
CA LYS A 119 11.53 -4.71 -4.95
C LYS A 119 10.50 -5.38 -5.86
N LYS A 120 9.29 -5.64 -5.35
CA LYS A 120 8.23 -6.30 -6.13
C LYS A 120 7.64 -5.37 -7.19
N ALA A 121 7.41 -4.09 -6.86
CA ALA A 121 6.99 -3.07 -7.83
C ALA A 121 8.00 -2.94 -8.99
N LEU A 122 9.29 -2.86 -8.67
CA LEU A 122 10.35 -2.81 -9.67
C LEU A 122 10.33 -4.03 -10.60
N SER A 123 10.14 -5.23 -10.03
CA SER A 123 10.04 -6.47 -10.81
C SER A 123 8.83 -6.47 -11.74
N ILE A 124 7.69 -5.93 -11.31
CA ILE A 124 6.47 -5.82 -12.15
C ILE A 124 6.74 -4.84 -13.30
N LEU A 125 7.26 -3.65 -13.00
CA LEU A 125 7.55 -2.63 -13.99
C LEU A 125 8.57 -3.08 -15.04
N PHE A 126 9.62 -3.80 -14.63
CA PHE A 126 10.55 -4.40 -15.58
C PHE A 126 9.93 -5.49 -16.44
N ALA A 127 8.99 -6.28 -15.90
CA ALA A 127 8.30 -7.29 -16.70
C ALA A 127 7.37 -6.64 -17.73
N GLU A 128 6.64 -5.59 -17.34
CA GLU A 128 5.76 -4.84 -18.22
C GLU A 128 6.52 -4.03 -19.28
N SER A 129 7.64 -3.40 -18.92
CA SER A 129 8.45 -2.62 -19.87
C SER A 129 9.02 -3.51 -20.98
N LYS A 130 9.44 -4.74 -20.65
CA LYS A 130 9.90 -5.74 -21.63
C LYS A 130 8.81 -6.19 -22.61
N LYS A 131 7.53 -6.11 -22.24
CA LYS A 131 6.42 -6.41 -23.17
C LYS A 131 6.21 -5.27 -24.17
N LYS A 132 6.44 -4.02 -23.75
CA LYS A 132 6.25 -2.83 -24.58
C LYS A 132 7.41 -2.56 -25.54
N PHE A 133 8.63 -3.02 -25.24
CA PHE A 133 9.81 -2.86 -26.11
C PHE A 133 10.64 -4.15 -26.23
N LYS A 134 10.94 -4.56 -27.48
CA LYS A 134 11.93 -5.60 -27.78
C LYS A 134 13.34 -5.06 -27.57
N GLY A 135 13.81 -5.14 -26.32
CA GLY A 135 15.21 -4.93 -25.96
C GLY A 135 15.53 -3.49 -25.59
N ALA A 136 15.79 -3.29 -24.31
CA ALA A 136 16.60 -2.19 -23.84
C ALA A 136 17.68 -2.78 -22.91
N GLU A 137 18.91 -2.30 -23.03
CA GLU A 137 20.06 -2.72 -22.22
C GLU A 137 19.97 -2.18 -20.79
N ALA A 138 20.75 -2.78 -19.88
CA ALA A 138 20.83 -2.37 -18.49
C ALA A 138 21.35 -0.92 -18.37
N GLY A 139 20.44 0.04 -18.18
CA GLY A 139 20.77 1.46 -18.01
C GLY A 139 20.04 2.42 -18.96
N GLU A 140 19.19 1.91 -19.86
CA GLU A 140 18.50 2.73 -20.87
C GLU A 140 17.20 3.41 -20.38
N TYR A 141 16.68 3.05 -19.21
CA TYR A 141 15.54 3.74 -18.60
C TYR A 141 16.03 4.86 -17.69
N ARG A 142 16.40 6.00 -18.29
CA ARG A 142 16.54 7.26 -17.56
C ARG A 142 15.23 8.01 -17.68
N SER A 143 14.32 7.73 -16.75
CA SER A 143 13.21 8.65 -16.56
C SER A 143 13.82 9.98 -16.09
N GLY A 144 13.48 11.09 -16.77
CA GLY A 144 14.07 12.42 -16.51
C GLY A 144 13.77 12.97 -15.10
N GLU A 145 13.81 14.28 -14.94
CA GLU A 145 13.37 14.94 -13.68
C GLU A 145 11.97 14.45 -13.23
N PRO A 146 11.62 14.57 -11.93
CA PRO A 146 10.28 14.24 -11.44
C PRO A 146 9.15 14.81 -12.31
N VAL A 147 7.99 14.15 -12.32
CA VAL A 147 6.82 14.66 -13.04
C VAL A 147 6.43 16.01 -12.45
N ASP A 148 6.11 16.99 -13.30
CA ASP A 148 5.55 18.25 -12.82
C ASP A 148 4.14 18.02 -12.28
N VAL A 149 4.02 18.12 -10.96
CA VAL A 149 2.76 17.96 -10.22
C VAL A 149 2.24 19.29 -9.67
N SER A 150 2.86 20.42 -10.05
CA SER A 150 2.52 21.74 -9.51
C SER A 150 1.09 22.19 -9.81
N SER A 151 0.48 21.62 -10.86
CA SER A 151 -0.91 21.87 -11.22
C SER A 151 -1.91 21.18 -10.30
N LEU A 152 -1.50 20.17 -9.51
CA LEU A 152 -2.38 19.44 -8.60
C LEU A 152 -2.48 20.14 -7.24
N THR A 153 -3.67 20.11 -6.63
CA THR A 153 -3.84 20.60 -5.26
C THR A 153 -3.07 19.73 -4.27
N ARG A 154 -2.21 20.35 -3.46
CA ARG A 154 -1.50 19.69 -2.36
C ARG A 154 -2.25 19.91 -1.05
N THR A 155 -2.80 18.84 -0.48
CA THR A 155 -3.49 18.91 0.82
C THR A 155 -2.59 18.51 1.99
N CYS A 156 -1.51 17.77 1.74
CA CYS A 156 -0.56 17.37 2.77
C CYS A 156 0.44 18.49 3.10
N LYS A 157 0.69 18.71 4.40
CA LYS A 157 1.51 19.82 4.91
C LYS A 157 2.99 19.69 4.53
N ASP A 158 3.52 18.47 4.62
CA ASP A 158 4.92 18.12 4.35
C ASP A 158 5.01 16.63 3.99
N ASP A 159 6.22 16.17 3.69
CA ASP A 159 6.54 14.76 3.45
C ASP A 159 7.53 14.22 4.50
N LEU A 160 7.30 14.55 5.79
CA LEU A 160 8.20 14.17 6.89
C LEU A 160 8.58 12.67 6.84
N GLY A 161 9.89 12.40 6.75
CA GLY A 161 10.46 11.06 6.68
C GLY A 161 10.63 10.48 5.28
N LEU A 162 10.15 11.16 4.24
CA LEU A 162 10.38 10.78 2.86
C LEU A 162 11.87 10.93 2.50
N MET A 163 12.43 9.92 1.86
CA MET A 163 13.80 9.95 1.37
C MET A 163 13.94 10.89 0.15
N PRO A 164 15.14 11.42 -0.11
CA PRO A 164 15.41 12.14 -1.35
C PRO A 164 15.13 11.26 -2.58
N GLN A 165 14.56 11.87 -3.62
CA GLN A 165 14.31 11.17 -4.89
C GLN A 165 15.65 10.81 -5.57
N PRO A 166 15.75 9.65 -6.24
CA PRO A 166 16.94 9.33 -7.02
C PRO A 166 17.15 10.33 -8.16
N ILE A 167 18.39 10.74 -8.42
CA ILE A 167 18.73 11.69 -9.51
C ILE A 167 18.41 11.10 -10.90
N LYS A 168 18.54 9.77 -11.04
CA LYS A 168 18.25 9.03 -12.28
C LYS A 168 17.35 7.83 -11.95
N PRO A 169 16.04 8.05 -11.74
CA PRO A 169 15.15 6.98 -11.37
C PRO A 169 14.94 6.02 -12.55
N LYS A 170 14.90 4.72 -12.25
CA LYS A 170 14.60 3.66 -13.24
C LYS A 170 13.19 3.80 -13.82
N PHE A 171 12.25 4.23 -12.97
CA PHE A 171 10.86 4.52 -13.30
C PHE A 171 10.37 5.68 -12.44
N LYS A 172 9.46 6.51 -12.97
CA LYS A 172 8.71 7.53 -12.24
C LYS A 172 7.44 6.92 -11.69
N THR A 173 7.26 6.95 -10.38
CA THR A 173 6.03 6.48 -9.75
C THR A 173 5.42 7.56 -8.87
N ALA A 174 4.13 7.41 -8.60
CA ALA A 174 3.45 8.21 -7.61
C ALA A 174 2.73 7.31 -6.60
N LEU A 175 2.76 7.70 -5.34
CA LEU A 175 1.87 7.15 -4.32
C LEU A 175 0.68 8.10 -4.21
N VAL A 176 -0.51 7.58 -4.52
CA VAL A 176 -1.75 8.33 -4.55
C VAL A 176 -2.47 8.19 -3.22
N GLY A 177 -2.76 9.31 -2.58
CA GLY A 177 -3.61 9.40 -1.40
C GLY A 177 -4.93 10.12 -1.68
N ILE A 178 -5.85 10.03 -0.73
CA ILE A 178 -7.05 10.89 -0.66
C ILE A 178 -7.02 11.61 0.67
N TYR A 179 -7.49 12.85 0.66
CA TYR A 179 -7.67 13.68 1.84
C TYR A 179 -9.13 14.12 1.91
N VAL A 180 -9.82 13.75 2.98
CA VAL A 180 -11.20 14.19 3.22
C VAL A 180 -11.17 15.55 3.91
N ARG A 181 -11.51 16.61 3.16
CA ARG A 181 -11.39 18.02 3.59
C ARG A 181 -12.21 18.35 4.84
N SER A 182 -13.34 17.68 5.01
CA SER A 182 -14.23 17.83 6.18
C SER A 182 -13.79 17.02 7.40
N ALA A 183 -12.83 16.10 7.25
CA ALA A 183 -12.40 15.22 8.33
C ALA A 183 -11.15 15.77 9.04
N PRO A 184 -11.03 15.57 10.37
CA PRO A 184 -9.78 15.81 11.08
C PRO A 184 -8.61 15.12 10.38
N TYR A 185 -7.52 15.87 10.18
CA TYR A 185 -6.28 15.41 9.54
C TYR A 185 -6.44 14.86 8.11
N GLY A 186 -7.62 14.94 7.48
CA GLY A 186 -7.89 14.35 6.18
C GLY A 186 -8.42 12.91 6.21
N GLY A 187 -8.72 12.35 7.39
CA GLY A 187 -9.33 11.03 7.54
C GLY A 187 -8.80 10.22 8.73
N SER A 188 -9.52 9.14 9.04
CA SER A 188 -9.25 8.24 10.18
C SER A 188 -8.07 7.29 9.98
N ASP A 189 -7.20 7.54 9.01
CA ASP A 189 -6.01 6.75 8.72
C ASP A 189 -4.78 7.63 8.48
N LYS A 190 -4.84 8.90 8.89
CA LYS A 190 -3.82 9.92 8.59
C LYS A 190 -2.89 10.21 9.77
N SER A 191 -1.69 10.63 9.43
CA SER A 191 -0.78 11.37 10.30
C SER A 191 -1.13 12.86 10.29
N SER A 192 -0.52 13.64 11.18
CA SER A 192 -0.81 15.06 11.38
C SER A 192 -0.52 15.96 10.17
N ASN A 193 0.27 15.47 9.21
CA ASN A 193 0.56 16.11 7.94
C ASN A 193 -0.40 15.72 6.80
N GLY A 194 -1.38 14.84 7.04
CA GLY A 194 -2.41 14.45 6.08
C GLY A 194 -2.08 13.23 5.22
N HIS A 195 -0.86 12.69 5.30
CA HIS A 195 -0.53 11.42 4.67
C HIS A 195 -1.13 10.26 5.44
N ARG A 196 -1.44 9.15 4.75
CA ARG A 196 -1.75 7.90 5.44
C ARG A 196 -0.53 7.47 6.25
N TYR A 197 -0.73 6.97 7.48
CA TYR A 197 0.33 6.71 8.46
C TYR A 197 1.50 5.80 7.98
N ASP A 198 1.32 5.04 6.90
CA ASP A 198 2.33 4.17 6.31
C ASP A 198 2.73 4.52 4.86
N SER A 199 2.32 5.69 4.36
CA SER A 199 2.68 6.16 3.01
C SER A 199 4.20 6.30 2.86
N ILE A 200 4.85 6.88 3.89
CA ILE A 200 6.28 7.16 3.89
C ILE A 200 7.12 5.87 3.76
N PRO A 201 6.89 4.81 4.56
CA PRO A 201 7.55 3.51 4.35
C PRO A 201 7.40 2.93 2.95
N PHE A 202 6.20 2.97 2.36
CA PHE A 202 5.99 2.45 1.01
C PHE A 202 6.76 3.26 -0.03
N ALA A 203 6.66 4.59 0.03
CA ALA A 203 7.39 5.49 -0.86
C ALA A 203 8.92 5.34 -0.73
N ASN A 204 9.42 5.22 0.50
CA ASN A 204 10.85 4.96 0.76
C ASN A 204 11.30 3.59 0.22
N GLY A 205 10.42 2.59 0.23
CA GLY A 205 10.66 1.30 -0.41
C GLY A 205 10.87 1.40 -1.91
N ILE A 206 10.01 2.17 -2.59
CA ILE A 206 10.14 2.49 -4.02
C ILE A 206 11.45 3.22 -4.31
N ILE A 207 11.77 4.24 -3.50
CA ILE A 207 13.00 5.03 -3.62
C ILE A 207 14.23 4.15 -3.43
N THR A 208 14.23 3.28 -2.41
CA THR A 208 15.30 2.31 -2.14
C THR A 208 15.51 1.34 -3.31
N ALA A 209 14.45 0.99 -4.05
CA ALA A 209 14.55 0.17 -5.25
C ALA A 209 15.14 0.91 -6.49
N GLY A 210 15.39 2.22 -6.37
CA GLY A 210 15.97 3.07 -7.39
C GLY A 210 14.95 3.69 -8.36
N MET A 211 13.70 3.84 -7.92
CA MET A 211 12.63 4.53 -8.66
C MET A 211 12.28 5.84 -7.94
N SER A 212 11.70 6.83 -8.63
CA SER A 212 11.14 7.99 -7.92
C SER A 212 9.74 7.67 -7.44
N CYS A 213 9.34 8.28 -6.33
CA CYS A 213 8.01 8.15 -5.75
C CYS A 213 7.54 9.50 -5.24
N GLN A 214 6.67 10.17 -6.02
CA GLN A 214 6.04 11.42 -5.62
C GLN A 214 4.74 11.15 -4.85
N LEU A 215 4.51 11.83 -3.74
CA LEU A 215 3.27 11.73 -3.00
C LEU A 215 2.27 12.74 -3.59
N ILE A 216 1.18 12.26 -4.18
CA ILE A 216 0.13 13.09 -4.78
C ILE A 216 -1.23 12.76 -4.17
N GLN A 217 -2.14 13.73 -4.18
CA GLN A 217 -3.50 13.54 -3.68
C GLN A 217 -4.50 13.60 -4.82
N TYR A 218 -5.44 12.66 -4.83
CA TYR A 218 -6.61 12.72 -5.67
C TYR A 218 -7.63 13.65 -5.04
N VAL A 219 -7.97 14.73 -5.75
CA VAL A 219 -9.06 15.66 -5.43
C VAL A 219 -10.12 15.48 -6.50
N HIS A 220 -11.34 15.12 -6.10
CA HIS A 220 -12.38 14.74 -7.07
C HIS A 220 -12.79 15.89 -8.00
N ASP A 221 -12.69 17.15 -7.53
CA ASP A 221 -12.92 18.35 -8.32
C ASP A 221 -11.89 18.52 -9.47
N GLU A 222 -10.75 17.84 -9.35
CA GLU A 222 -9.63 17.90 -10.29
C GLU A 222 -9.50 16.63 -11.14
N HIS A 223 -10.52 15.76 -11.18
CA HIS A 223 -10.44 14.41 -11.78
C HIS A 223 -9.72 14.38 -13.15
N ALA A 224 -10.17 15.18 -14.13
CA ALA A 224 -9.55 15.20 -15.45
C ALA A 224 -8.09 15.67 -15.42
N LYS A 225 -7.79 16.71 -14.62
CA LYS A 225 -6.43 17.24 -14.44
C LYS A 225 -5.52 16.22 -13.76
N PHE A 226 -6.02 15.51 -12.76
CA PHE A 226 -5.30 14.46 -12.06
C PHE A 226 -4.87 13.35 -13.01
N PHE A 227 -5.81 12.82 -13.81
CA PHE A 227 -5.49 11.77 -14.80
C PHE A 227 -4.57 12.26 -15.92
N GLU A 228 -4.63 13.53 -16.30
CA GLU A 228 -3.66 14.11 -17.24
C GLU A 228 -2.23 14.08 -16.67
N VAL A 229 -2.04 14.54 -15.42
CA VAL A 229 -0.74 14.49 -14.74
C VAL A 229 -0.27 13.04 -14.54
N CYS A 230 -1.18 12.11 -14.25
CA CYS A 230 -0.86 10.70 -14.06
C CYS A 230 -0.19 10.04 -15.28
N LYS A 231 -0.42 10.55 -16.50
CA LYS A 231 0.24 10.06 -17.72
C LYS A 231 1.76 10.24 -17.71
N GLY A 232 2.28 11.15 -16.89
CA GLY A 232 3.72 11.37 -16.71
C GLY A 232 4.42 10.29 -15.89
N PHE A 233 3.67 9.43 -15.19
CA PHE A 233 4.20 8.37 -14.34
C PHE A 233 4.15 7.01 -15.06
N ASP A 234 5.15 6.17 -14.79
CA ASP A 234 5.19 4.77 -15.23
C ASP A 234 4.23 3.89 -14.41
N ALA A 235 3.96 4.25 -13.16
CA ALA A 235 2.97 3.59 -12.31
C ALA A 235 2.45 4.46 -11.17
N LEU A 236 1.25 4.09 -10.72
CA LEU A 236 0.60 4.63 -9.54
C LEU A 236 0.48 3.56 -8.47
N ILE A 237 0.78 3.91 -7.22
CA ILE A 237 0.56 3.09 -6.03
C ILE A 237 -0.61 3.72 -5.30
N VAL A 238 -1.77 3.09 -5.43
CA VAL A 238 -3.00 3.60 -4.83
C VAL A 238 -3.03 3.24 -3.35
N ARG A 239 -2.93 4.26 -2.49
CA ARG A 239 -3.06 4.17 -1.02
C ARG A 239 -4.28 4.97 -0.55
N CYS A 240 -5.37 4.76 -1.28
CA CYS A 240 -6.65 5.41 -1.08
C CYS A 240 -7.63 4.40 -0.47
N ASN A 241 -8.33 4.79 0.59
CA ASN A 241 -9.55 4.11 0.97
C ASN A 241 -10.68 4.64 0.04
N PRO A 242 -11.28 3.82 -0.84
CA PRO A 242 -12.28 4.28 -1.80
C PRO A 242 -13.47 4.99 -1.14
N GLY A 243 -13.85 4.59 0.07
CA GLY A 243 -14.91 5.24 0.85
C GLY A 243 -14.63 6.74 1.10
N GLN A 244 -13.36 7.14 1.16
CA GLN A 244 -12.96 8.53 1.34
C GLN A 244 -13.26 9.41 0.12
N ILE A 245 -13.35 8.85 -1.10
CA ILE A 245 -13.79 9.61 -2.29
C ILE A 245 -15.19 10.17 -2.04
N LYS A 246 -16.11 9.28 -1.65
CA LYS A 246 -17.50 9.65 -1.37
C LYS A 246 -17.61 10.56 -0.15
N GLN A 247 -16.81 10.30 0.89
CA GLN A 247 -16.79 11.12 2.09
C GLN A 247 -16.35 12.56 1.82
N ASP A 248 -15.46 12.79 0.86
CA ASP A 248 -15.02 14.11 0.45
C ASP A 248 -15.98 14.81 -0.55
N GLY A 249 -17.04 14.13 -0.99
CA GLY A 249 -18.04 14.66 -1.92
C GLY A 249 -17.91 14.17 -3.38
N GLY A 250 -16.97 13.27 -3.66
CA GLY A 250 -16.77 12.67 -4.98
C GLY A 250 -17.62 11.43 -5.25
N ASP A 251 -17.37 10.81 -6.40
CA ASP A 251 -18.00 9.56 -6.83
C ASP A 251 -16.92 8.54 -7.24
N GLN A 252 -17.04 7.30 -6.76
CA GLN A 252 -16.11 6.20 -7.07
C GLN A 252 -16.34 5.61 -8.47
N GLY A 253 -17.52 5.84 -9.06
CA GLY A 253 -17.84 5.35 -10.41
C GLY A 253 -17.28 6.18 -11.56
N LYS A 254 -16.54 7.25 -11.25
CA LYS A 254 -15.93 8.17 -12.23
C LYS A 254 -14.47 7.87 -12.45
#